data_AF-C7BWI5-F1
#
_entry.id   AF-C7BWI5-F1
#
_cell.length_a   1.000
_cell.length_b   1.000
_cell.length_c   1.000
_cell.angle_alpha   90.00
_cell.angle_beta   90.00
_cell.angle_gamma   90.00
#
_symmetry.space_group_name_H-M   'P 1'
#
loop_
_entity.id
_entity.type
_entity.pdbx_description
1 polymer ?
#
loop_
_entity_poly.entity_id
_entity_poly.type
_entity_poly.pdbx_seq_one_letter_code
_entity_poly.pdbx_strand_id
1 'polypeptide(L)'
;MAEDTETRPASAGAEEREEGEIADDGDGSAAAAAGRVSAHPLENAWTFWFDNPQGKSRAVAWGSTIHPIHTFSTVEDFWSLYNNIHHPSKLNDGADFHCFKDKIEPKWEDPICANGGKWSISCGKGKSDTFWLHTLLALIGEQFDFGDEICGAVVSVRKNKERVAIWTKNAANETAQISIGKQWKEFLDYKDSIGFVVHEDAKRSDKGAKNRYTV
;
A
#
# COMPACT_ATOMS: atom_id res chain seq x y z
N MET A 1 -4.97 7.15 82.29
CA MET A 1 -6.44 6.96 82.36
C MET A 1 -7.02 7.60 81.12
N ALA A 2 -7.85 6.82 80.42
CA ALA A 2 -8.86 7.09 79.37
C ALA A 2 -9.06 8.54 78.88
N GLU A 3 -9.00 8.76 77.55
CA GLU A 3 -10.14 9.05 76.62
C GLU A 3 -10.74 10.46 76.86
N ASP A 4 -10.97 11.32 75.87
CA ASP A 4 -11.75 11.04 74.66
C ASP A 4 -11.53 12.13 73.57
N THR A 5 -12.20 11.89 72.45
CA THR A 5 -11.88 12.22 71.05
C THR A 5 -12.62 13.48 70.54
N GLU A 6 -12.45 13.81 69.24
CA GLU A 6 -13.35 14.60 68.36
C GLU A 6 -12.99 16.10 68.15
N THR A 7 -12.92 16.76 66.97
CA THR A 7 -12.94 16.44 65.52
C THR A 7 -12.49 17.68 64.72
N ARG A 8 -11.88 17.47 63.54
CA ARG A 8 -11.49 18.48 62.51
C ARG A 8 -12.70 19.18 61.86
N PRO A 9 -12.50 20.32 61.15
CA PRO A 9 -12.38 20.19 59.70
C PRO A 9 -11.21 21.00 59.12
N ALA A 10 -10.54 20.40 58.12
CA ALA A 10 -9.56 21.07 57.28
C ALA A 10 -10.27 21.70 56.08
N SER A 11 -9.93 22.95 55.75
CA SER A 11 -10.41 23.62 54.55
C SER A 11 -9.72 23.08 53.30
N ALA A 12 -10.50 23.03 52.23
CA ALA A 12 -10.20 22.49 50.92
C ALA A 12 -9.26 23.36 50.06
N GLY A 13 -8.72 22.72 49.00
CA GLY A 13 -8.26 23.33 47.76
C GLY A 13 -6.74 23.36 47.62
N ALA A 14 -6.12 22.85 46.57
CA ALA A 14 -6.57 22.18 45.36
C ALA A 14 -5.36 21.40 44.82
N GLU A 15 -5.51 20.10 44.57
CA GLU A 15 -4.49 19.34 43.83
C GLU A 15 -4.91 19.24 42.37
N GLU A 16 -3.97 19.64 41.51
CA GLU A 16 -4.05 19.64 40.07
C GLU A 16 -4.32 18.22 39.55
N ARG A 17 -5.29 18.09 38.64
CA ARG A 17 -5.60 16.80 38.01
C ARG A 17 -4.58 16.55 36.90
N GLU A 18 -3.82 15.47 37.04
CA GLU A 18 -2.92 14.96 36.02
C GLU A 18 -3.73 14.39 34.84
N GLU A 19 -3.34 14.74 33.62
CA GLU A 19 -4.01 14.38 32.38
C GLU A 19 -3.71 12.90 32.04
N GLY A 20 -4.65 11.99 32.30
CA GLY A 20 -4.48 10.58 31.89
C GLY A 20 -5.29 9.50 32.63
N GLU A 21 -6.08 9.82 33.65
CA GLU A 21 -6.85 8.79 34.39
C GLU A 21 -8.23 8.56 33.75
N ILE A 22 -8.46 7.35 33.21
CA ILE A 22 -9.78 6.90 32.77
C ILE A 22 -10.45 6.24 33.97
N ALA A 23 -11.54 6.83 34.47
CA ALA A 23 -12.35 6.25 35.54
C ALA A 23 -13.05 4.97 35.05
N ASP A 24 -12.85 3.87 35.78
CA ASP A 24 -13.63 2.63 35.66
C ASP A 24 -14.87 2.75 36.55
N ASP A 25 -15.99 3.16 35.95
CA ASP A 25 -17.30 3.08 36.61
C ASP A 25 -18.16 2.02 35.90
N GLY A 26 -18.11 0.80 36.44
CA GLY A 26 -19.03 -0.28 36.07
C GLY A 26 -20.35 -0.18 36.84
N ASP A 27 -21.47 -0.05 36.12
CA ASP A 27 -22.53 -1.06 35.99
C ASP A 27 -23.83 -0.47 35.38
N GLY A 28 -24.47 -1.23 34.49
CA GLY A 28 -25.93 -1.24 34.38
C GLY A 28 -26.62 -0.54 33.20
N SER A 29 -26.72 -1.26 32.07
CA SER A 29 -27.84 -1.18 31.10
C SER A 29 -27.98 0.06 30.21
N ALA A 30 -27.23 0.08 29.10
CA ALA A 30 -27.71 0.64 27.83
C ALA A 30 -27.32 -0.30 26.67
N ALA A 31 -28.25 -1.16 26.27
CA ALA A 31 -28.11 -1.98 25.08
C ALA A 31 -28.00 -1.09 23.83
N ALA A 32 -26.96 -1.35 23.04
CA ALA A 32 -26.84 -1.05 21.61
C ALA A 32 -26.96 0.43 21.18
N ALA A 33 -25.97 1.22 21.56
CA ALA A 33 -25.48 2.31 20.72
C ALA A 33 -23.97 2.16 20.51
N ALA A 34 -23.54 0.97 20.04
CA ALA A 34 -22.29 0.90 19.31
C ALA A 34 -22.51 1.77 18.06
N GLY A 35 -22.00 3.00 18.09
CA GLY A 35 -22.07 3.90 16.94
C GLY A 35 -21.65 3.10 15.71
N ARG A 36 -22.48 3.12 14.66
CA ARG A 36 -22.11 2.52 13.38
C ARG A 36 -20.77 3.12 13.01
N VAL A 37 -19.70 2.32 13.04
CA VAL A 37 -18.40 2.75 12.54
C VAL A 37 -18.63 3.03 11.06
N SER A 38 -18.69 4.31 10.69
CA SER A 38 -18.77 4.71 9.30
C SER A 38 -17.41 4.39 8.67
N ALA A 39 -17.42 3.52 7.66
CA ALA A 39 -16.22 3.22 6.90
C ALA A 39 -15.65 4.49 6.27
N HIS A 40 -14.34 4.55 6.09
CA HIS A 40 -13.64 5.68 5.49
C HIS A 40 -13.50 5.40 3.98
N PRO A 41 -14.27 6.08 3.11
CA PRO A 41 -14.20 5.86 1.67
C PRO A 41 -12.84 6.31 1.12
N LEU A 42 -12.34 5.57 0.13
CA LEU A 42 -11.20 5.95 -0.69
C LEU A 42 -11.69 6.80 -1.88
N GLU A 43 -10.83 7.67 -2.41
CA GLU A 43 -11.11 8.45 -3.62
C GLU A 43 -11.40 7.55 -4.83
N ASN A 44 -10.57 6.52 -5.00
CA ASN A 44 -10.70 5.52 -6.05
C ASN A 44 -10.94 4.13 -5.45
N ALA A 45 -11.69 3.30 -6.17
CA ALA A 45 -11.70 1.86 -5.92
C ALA A 45 -10.42 1.22 -6.49
N TRP A 46 -9.94 0.16 -5.85
CA TRP A 46 -8.71 -0.53 -6.19
C TRP A 46 -8.96 -2.04 -6.22
N THR A 47 -8.27 -2.75 -7.11
CA THR A 47 -8.36 -4.20 -7.23
C THR A 47 -7.00 -4.84 -7.01
N PHE A 48 -6.94 -5.80 -6.09
CA PHE A 48 -5.79 -6.69 -5.96
C PHE A 48 -5.83 -7.79 -7.02
N TRP A 49 -4.69 -8.09 -7.63
CA TRP A 49 -4.53 -9.19 -8.60
C TRP A 49 -3.31 -10.03 -8.26
N PHE A 50 -3.35 -11.32 -8.61
CA PHE A 50 -2.23 -12.22 -8.36
C PHE A 50 -1.95 -13.11 -9.56
N ASP A 51 -0.66 -13.32 -9.80
CA ASP A 51 -0.13 -14.27 -10.77
C ASP A 51 0.75 -15.28 -10.06
N ASN A 52 0.32 -16.55 -10.07
CA ASN A 52 1.08 -17.65 -9.48
C ASN A 52 1.70 -18.52 -10.58
N PRO A 53 3.03 -18.49 -10.77
CA PRO A 53 3.69 -19.32 -11.78
C PRO A 53 3.66 -20.82 -11.44
N GLN A 54 3.36 -21.21 -10.20
CA GLN A 54 3.29 -22.62 -9.80
C GLN A 54 1.93 -23.27 -10.15
N GLY A 55 1.00 -22.52 -10.75
CA GLY A 55 -0.35 -22.94 -11.05
C GLY A 55 -0.53 -23.97 -12.18
N LYS A 56 0.41 -24.11 -13.15
CA LYS A 56 0.57 -25.28 -14.06
C LYS A 56 1.60 -25.06 -15.19
N SER A 57 2.10 -26.19 -15.70
CA SER A 57 2.76 -26.49 -16.98
C SER A 57 3.26 -25.33 -17.85
N ARG A 58 4.53 -25.41 -18.25
CA ARG A 58 5.41 -24.46 -18.97
C ARG A 58 4.92 -24.02 -20.39
N ALA A 59 3.62 -24.01 -20.67
CA ALA A 59 3.02 -23.86 -22.00
C ALA A 59 1.85 -22.86 -22.09
N VAL A 60 1.69 -21.92 -21.15
CA VAL A 60 0.64 -20.88 -21.22
C VAL A 60 1.28 -19.49 -21.38
N ALA A 61 0.71 -18.67 -22.25
CA ALA A 61 1.20 -17.32 -22.56
C ALA A 61 1.25 -16.42 -21.30
N TRP A 62 2.29 -15.60 -21.18
CA TRP A 62 2.44 -14.61 -20.10
C TRP A 62 1.19 -13.73 -19.98
N GLY A 63 0.67 -13.52 -18.77
CA GLY A 63 -0.52 -12.69 -18.52
C GLY A 63 -1.88 -13.40 -18.55
N SER A 64 -1.93 -14.68 -18.96
CA SER A 64 -3.16 -15.49 -18.95
C SER A 64 -3.54 -16.07 -17.58
N THR A 65 -2.63 -15.98 -16.61
CA THR A 65 -2.75 -16.48 -15.22
C THR A 65 -2.97 -15.37 -14.20
N ILE A 66 -3.06 -14.11 -14.65
CA ILE A 66 -3.36 -12.98 -13.79
C ILE A 66 -4.86 -12.97 -13.52
N HIS A 67 -5.24 -13.10 -12.26
CA HIS A 67 -6.64 -13.09 -11.84
C HIS A 67 -6.90 -12.03 -10.76
N PRO A 68 -8.05 -11.36 -10.81
CA PRO A 68 -8.45 -10.45 -9.75
C PRO A 68 -8.77 -11.26 -8.49
N ILE A 69 -8.31 -10.77 -7.34
CA ILE A 69 -8.60 -11.35 -6.02
C ILE A 69 -9.82 -10.65 -5.43
N HIS A 70 -9.74 -9.33 -5.28
CA HIS A 70 -10.79 -8.55 -4.64
C HIS A 70 -10.68 -7.07 -5.01
N THR A 71 -11.83 -6.40 -5.09
CA THR A 71 -11.94 -4.95 -5.28
C THR A 71 -12.41 -4.30 -3.99
N PHE A 72 -11.75 -3.23 -3.56
CA PHE A 72 -12.07 -2.50 -2.34
C PHE A 72 -12.19 -1.00 -2.61
N SER A 73 -12.96 -0.31 -1.77
CA SER A 73 -13.22 1.13 -1.91
C SER A 73 -13.25 1.88 -0.57
N THR A 74 -12.87 1.21 0.52
CA THR A 74 -12.75 1.80 1.86
C THR A 74 -11.41 1.42 2.50
N VAL A 75 -10.98 2.21 3.48
CA VAL A 75 -9.78 1.94 4.27
C VAL A 75 -9.93 0.63 5.07
N GLU A 76 -11.12 0.37 5.60
CA GLU A 76 -11.45 -0.85 6.34
C GLU A 76 -11.35 -2.09 5.45
N ASP A 77 -11.89 -2.03 4.23
CA ASP A 77 -11.78 -3.14 3.27
C ASP A 77 -10.32 -3.38 2.89
N PHE A 78 -9.54 -2.31 2.65
CA PHE A 78 -8.11 -2.42 2.39
C PHE A 78 -7.40 -3.20 3.50
N TRP A 79 -7.56 -2.80 4.77
CA TRP A 79 -6.90 -3.46 5.90
C TRP A 79 -7.44 -4.87 6.15
N SER A 80 -8.74 -5.09 5.96
CA SER A 80 -9.35 -6.42 6.06
C SER A 80 -8.71 -7.37 5.05
N LEU A 81 -8.49 -6.93 3.82
CA LEU A 81 -7.82 -7.73 2.79
C LEU A 81 -6.33 -7.89 3.08
N TYR A 82 -5.61 -6.78 3.30
CA TYR A 82 -4.16 -6.77 3.47
C TYR A 82 -3.70 -7.66 4.62
N ASN A 83 -4.48 -7.73 5.71
CA ASN A 83 -4.19 -8.57 6.86
C ASN A 83 -4.45 -10.07 6.63
N ASN A 84 -5.21 -10.43 5.59
CA ASN A 84 -5.60 -11.81 5.27
C ASN A 84 -4.93 -12.37 4.00
N ILE A 85 -4.03 -11.61 3.37
CA ILE A 85 -3.23 -12.05 2.24
C ILE A 85 -1.75 -12.23 2.64
N HIS A 86 -1.01 -13.02 1.87
CA HIS A 86 0.43 -13.16 2.09
C HIS A 86 1.18 -11.88 1.68
N HIS A 87 2.03 -11.39 2.59
CA HIS A 87 3.02 -10.36 2.28
C HIS A 87 4.06 -10.87 1.26
N PRO A 88 4.74 -9.97 0.53
CA PRO A 88 5.74 -10.34 -0.47
C PRO A 88 6.78 -11.35 0.02
N SER A 89 7.27 -11.19 1.25
CA SER A 89 8.26 -12.09 1.87
C SER A 89 7.81 -13.55 2.02
N LYS A 90 6.51 -13.81 1.96
CA LYS A 90 5.91 -15.15 2.05
C LYS A 90 5.40 -15.68 0.72
N LEU A 91 5.54 -14.94 -0.36
CA LEU A 91 5.17 -15.41 -1.69
C LEU A 91 6.23 -16.33 -2.27
N ASN A 92 5.78 -17.24 -3.14
CA ASN A 92 6.66 -18.15 -3.85
C ASN A 92 7.48 -17.44 -4.94
N ASP A 93 8.62 -18.04 -5.29
CA ASP A 93 9.45 -17.54 -6.39
C ASP A 93 8.68 -17.49 -7.71
N GLY A 94 8.78 -16.34 -8.37
CA GLY A 94 8.14 -16.02 -9.63
C GLY A 94 6.73 -15.43 -9.48
N ALA A 95 6.19 -15.34 -8.26
CA ALA A 95 4.89 -14.71 -8.04
C ALA A 95 4.94 -13.20 -8.33
N ASP A 96 3.84 -12.68 -8.87
CA ASP A 96 3.60 -11.24 -9.03
C ASP A 96 2.29 -10.89 -8.33
N PHE A 97 2.33 -9.90 -7.44
CA PHE A 97 1.17 -9.41 -6.70
C PHE A 97 0.94 -7.93 -7.03
N HIS A 98 -0.29 -7.58 -7.37
CA HIS A 98 -0.62 -6.30 -8.02
C HIS A 98 -1.76 -5.62 -7.28
N CYS A 99 -1.77 -4.29 -7.26
CA CYS A 99 -2.89 -3.46 -6.83
C CYS A 99 -3.06 -2.31 -7.84
N PHE A 100 -4.18 -2.28 -8.55
CA PHE A 100 -4.43 -1.32 -9.63
C PHE A 100 -5.76 -0.60 -9.40
N LYS A 101 -5.87 0.65 -9.85
CA LYS A 101 -7.15 1.37 -9.85
C LYS A 101 -8.19 0.52 -10.57
N ASP A 102 -9.42 0.55 -10.08
CA ASP A 102 -10.51 -0.27 -10.62
C ASP A 102 -10.66 -0.07 -12.13
N LYS A 103 -10.96 -1.17 -12.83
CA LYS A 103 -11.06 -1.26 -14.31
C LYS A 103 -9.75 -1.04 -15.09
N ILE A 104 -8.60 -0.93 -14.43
CA ILE A 104 -7.29 -1.02 -15.08
C ILE A 104 -6.72 -2.41 -14.84
N GLU A 105 -6.55 -3.18 -15.91
CA GLU A 105 -5.89 -4.48 -15.80
C GLU A 105 -4.36 -4.28 -15.74
N PRO A 106 -3.64 -5.06 -14.92
CA PRO A 106 -2.17 -5.00 -14.81
C PRO A 106 -1.48 -5.66 -16.02
N LYS A 107 -1.88 -5.24 -17.22
CA LYS A 107 -1.45 -5.77 -18.51
C LYS A 107 -0.99 -4.63 -19.39
N TRP A 108 -0.01 -4.89 -20.25
CA TRP A 108 0.54 -3.86 -21.13
C TRP A 108 -0.33 -3.61 -22.37
N GLU A 109 -1.29 -4.49 -22.61
CA GLU A 109 -2.35 -4.41 -23.62
C GLU A 109 -3.51 -3.53 -23.15
N ASP A 110 -3.61 -3.24 -21.85
CA ASP A 110 -4.60 -2.31 -21.33
C ASP A 110 -4.36 -0.93 -21.96
N PRO A 111 -5.36 -0.34 -22.65
CA PRO A 111 -5.18 0.90 -23.39
C PRO A 111 -4.80 2.09 -22.50
N ILE A 112 -5.13 2.04 -21.21
CA ILE A 112 -4.81 3.10 -20.24
C ILE A 112 -3.31 3.09 -19.92
N CYS A 113 -2.70 1.90 -19.85
CA CYS A 113 -1.28 1.73 -19.53
C CYS A 113 -0.38 1.63 -20.78
N ALA A 114 -0.94 1.46 -21.98
CA ALA A 114 -0.15 1.11 -23.17
C ALA A 114 0.99 2.10 -23.49
N ASN A 115 0.74 3.41 -23.35
CA ASN A 115 1.71 4.49 -23.59
C ASN A 115 2.52 4.88 -22.34
N GLY A 116 2.40 4.05 -21.30
CA GLY A 116 2.94 4.29 -19.98
C GLY A 116 4.32 3.71 -19.76
N GLY A 117 4.67 3.64 -18.49
CA GLY A 117 5.87 2.95 -18.04
C GLY A 117 5.81 2.67 -16.56
N LYS A 118 6.94 2.27 -16.00
CA LYS A 118 7.04 2.00 -14.57
C LYS A 118 8.33 2.50 -13.95
N TRP A 119 8.20 3.05 -12.75
CA TRP A 119 9.30 3.21 -11.81
C TRP A 119 9.56 1.87 -11.12
N SER A 120 10.80 1.55 -10.77
CA SER A 120 11.11 0.28 -10.09
C SER A 120 12.21 0.43 -9.04
N ILE A 121 11.95 -0.15 -7.87
CA ILE A 121 12.93 -0.36 -6.79
C ILE A 121 13.21 -1.86 -6.70
N SER A 122 14.47 -2.23 -6.56
CA SER A 122 14.86 -3.63 -6.34
C SER A 122 15.51 -3.77 -4.97
N CYS A 123 15.15 -4.81 -4.24
CA CYS A 123 15.71 -5.13 -2.94
C CYS A 123 16.05 -6.62 -2.83
N GLY A 124 16.76 -6.98 -1.76
CA GLY A 124 17.00 -8.39 -1.43
C GLY A 124 15.69 -9.15 -1.19
N LYS A 125 15.74 -10.47 -1.33
CA LYS A 125 14.59 -11.34 -1.04
C LYS A 125 14.16 -11.20 0.43
N GLY A 126 12.84 -11.13 0.66
CA GLY A 126 12.22 -10.92 1.96
C GLY A 126 12.40 -9.50 2.52
N LYS A 127 12.69 -8.51 1.68
CA LYS A 127 12.94 -7.12 2.11
C LYS A 127 11.96 -6.10 1.51
N SER A 128 10.97 -6.55 0.72
CA SER A 128 10.03 -5.63 0.06
C SER A 128 8.75 -5.34 0.85
N ASP A 129 8.46 -6.03 1.97
CA ASP A 129 7.17 -5.89 2.69
C ASP A 129 6.84 -4.43 3.07
N THR A 130 7.80 -3.71 3.65
CA THR A 130 7.61 -2.28 4.01
C THR A 130 7.46 -1.40 2.78
N PHE A 131 8.29 -1.60 1.74
CA PHE A 131 8.17 -0.84 0.50
C PHE A 131 6.82 -1.08 -0.18
N TRP A 132 6.34 -2.31 -0.16
CA TRP A 132 5.05 -2.68 -0.70
C TRP A 132 3.90 -2.01 0.06
N LEU A 133 3.88 -2.12 1.40
CA LEU A 133 2.86 -1.48 2.23
C LEU A 133 2.83 0.03 2.04
N HIS A 134 3.96 0.72 2.15
CA HIS A 134 4.01 2.17 2.02
C HIS A 134 3.63 2.61 0.59
N THR A 135 4.00 1.84 -0.44
CA THR A 135 3.54 2.09 -1.81
C THR A 135 2.03 2.00 -1.89
N LEU A 136 1.41 0.95 -1.34
CA LEU A 136 -0.04 0.80 -1.32
C LEU A 136 -0.74 1.95 -0.60
N LEU A 137 -0.24 2.35 0.57
CA LEU A 137 -0.80 3.46 1.35
C LEU A 137 -0.70 4.80 0.61
N ALA A 138 0.43 5.08 -0.05
CA ALA A 138 0.59 6.29 -0.86
C ALA A 138 -0.33 6.30 -2.09
N LEU A 139 -0.57 5.12 -2.69
CA LEU A 139 -1.52 4.95 -3.80
C LEU A 139 -2.96 5.23 -3.35
N ILE A 140 -3.47 4.46 -2.38
CA ILE A 140 -4.89 4.53 -1.97
C ILE A 140 -5.23 5.84 -1.24
N GLY A 141 -4.21 6.47 -0.62
CA GLY A 141 -4.34 7.78 0.00
C GLY A 141 -4.17 8.96 -0.96
N GLU A 142 -4.01 8.70 -2.27
CA GLU A 142 -3.83 9.71 -3.33
C GLU A 142 -2.76 10.76 -2.98
N GLN A 143 -1.60 10.30 -2.48
CA GLN A 143 -0.56 11.20 -1.94
C GLN A 143 0.37 11.80 -3.00
N PHE A 144 0.26 11.37 -4.27
CA PHE A 144 1.09 11.85 -5.36
C PHE A 144 0.49 13.11 -5.99
N ASP A 145 1.33 14.11 -6.30
CA ASP A 145 0.89 15.36 -6.95
C ASP A 145 0.25 15.09 -8.32
N PHE A 146 0.75 14.06 -9.00
CA PHE A 146 0.24 13.58 -10.28
C PHE A 146 -0.46 12.21 -10.11
N GLY A 147 -1.27 12.05 -9.05
CA GLY A 147 -1.99 10.80 -8.75
C GLY A 147 -2.90 10.28 -9.88
N ASP A 148 -3.38 11.16 -10.75
CA ASP A 148 -4.14 10.79 -11.95
C ASP A 148 -3.33 10.01 -12.98
N GLU A 149 -2.00 10.18 -12.99
CA GLU A 149 -1.10 9.41 -13.86
C GLU A 149 -0.85 8.00 -13.32
N ILE A 150 -1.17 7.71 -12.07
CA ILE A 150 -0.94 6.41 -11.45
C ILE A 150 -2.00 5.41 -11.93
N CYS A 151 -1.54 4.25 -12.42
CA CYS A 151 -2.38 3.11 -12.74
C CYS A 151 -2.49 2.13 -11.57
N GLY A 152 -1.37 1.86 -10.93
CA GLY A 152 -1.25 0.81 -9.93
C GLY A 152 0.19 0.49 -9.58
N ALA A 153 0.37 -0.52 -8.74
CA ALA A 153 1.66 -1.03 -8.34
C ALA A 153 1.72 -2.56 -8.43
N VAL A 154 2.92 -3.08 -8.60
CA VAL A 154 3.22 -4.51 -8.61
C VAL A 154 4.46 -4.79 -7.77
N VAL A 155 4.42 -5.89 -7.01
CA VAL A 155 5.58 -6.50 -6.39
C VAL A 155 5.85 -7.86 -7.03
N SER A 156 7.08 -8.00 -7.52
CA SER A 156 7.57 -9.18 -8.22
C SER A 156 8.61 -9.92 -7.38
N VAL A 157 8.28 -11.15 -6.98
CA VAL A 157 9.15 -11.99 -6.15
C VAL A 157 9.95 -12.92 -7.06
N ARG A 158 11.28 -12.89 -6.94
CA ARG A 158 12.20 -13.75 -7.71
C ARG A 158 13.24 -14.34 -6.76
N LYS A 159 13.91 -15.40 -7.22
CA LYS A 159 14.81 -16.25 -6.39
C LYS A 159 15.76 -15.49 -5.46
N ASN A 160 16.40 -14.42 -5.94
CA ASN A 160 17.42 -13.68 -5.20
C ASN A 160 17.04 -12.22 -4.92
N LYS A 161 15.96 -11.72 -5.52
CA LYS A 161 15.59 -10.31 -5.46
C LYS A 161 14.10 -10.13 -5.59
N GLU A 162 13.60 -9.08 -4.95
CA GLU A 162 12.24 -8.60 -5.10
C GLU A 162 12.27 -7.24 -5.79
N ARG A 163 11.21 -6.93 -6.53
CA ARG A 163 11.06 -5.63 -7.19
C ARG A 163 9.67 -5.09 -6.93
N VAL A 164 9.58 -3.88 -6.38
CA VAL A 164 8.34 -3.11 -6.32
C VAL A 164 8.37 -2.11 -7.46
N ALA A 165 7.24 -1.91 -8.13
CA ALA A 165 7.11 -0.98 -9.23
C ALA A 165 5.76 -0.28 -9.24
N ILE A 166 5.77 1.03 -9.54
CA ILE A 166 4.57 1.83 -9.80
C ILE A 166 4.43 1.99 -11.31
N TRP A 167 3.23 1.74 -11.84
CA TRP A 167 2.87 1.92 -13.24
C TRP A 167 2.14 3.24 -13.45
N THR A 168 2.48 3.94 -14.53
CA THR A 168 1.90 5.23 -14.88
C THR A 168 1.39 5.27 -16.32
N LYS A 169 0.42 6.12 -16.63
CA LYS A 169 -0.31 6.19 -17.91
C LYS A 169 0.50 6.80 -19.06
N ASN A 170 1.16 7.93 -18.80
CA ASN A 170 1.82 8.71 -19.86
C ASN A 170 3.32 8.86 -19.63
N ALA A 171 4.12 8.01 -20.29
CA ALA A 171 5.58 8.06 -20.23
C ALA A 171 6.20 9.34 -20.82
N ALA A 172 5.46 10.05 -21.70
CA ALA A 172 5.95 11.28 -22.34
C ALA A 172 5.83 12.51 -21.42
N ASN A 173 4.98 12.46 -20.38
CA ASN A 173 4.85 13.54 -19.40
C ASN A 173 6.01 13.53 -18.40
N GLU A 174 7.17 14.04 -18.82
CA GLU A 174 8.41 14.04 -18.02
C GLU A 174 8.21 14.71 -16.65
N THR A 175 7.51 15.84 -16.59
CA THR A 175 7.24 16.55 -15.32
C THR A 175 6.52 15.65 -14.32
N ALA A 176 5.45 14.98 -14.75
CA ALA A 176 4.72 14.05 -13.90
C ALA A 176 5.60 12.85 -13.50
N GLN A 177 6.32 12.23 -14.44
CA GLN A 177 7.15 11.06 -14.15
C GLN A 177 8.26 11.37 -13.14
N ILE A 178 8.96 12.49 -13.31
CA ILE A 178 10.02 12.91 -12.39
C ILE A 178 9.45 13.24 -11.01
N SER A 179 8.28 13.90 -10.94
CA SER A 179 7.63 14.19 -9.66
C SER A 179 7.26 12.89 -8.93
N ILE A 180 6.55 11.97 -9.60
CA ILE A 180 6.14 10.68 -9.05
C ILE A 180 7.35 9.88 -8.54
N GLY A 181 8.42 9.79 -9.33
CA GLY A 181 9.62 9.06 -8.93
C GLY A 181 10.27 9.64 -7.67
N LYS A 182 10.34 10.97 -7.56
CA LYS A 182 10.93 11.66 -6.39
C LYS A 182 10.07 11.50 -5.14
N GLN A 183 8.75 11.75 -5.25
CA GLN A 183 7.81 11.57 -4.14
C GLN A 183 7.82 10.12 -3.65
N TRP A 184 7.85 9.16 -4.58
CA TRP A 184 7.91 7.75 -4.19
C TRP A 184 9.17 7.40 -3.41
N LYS A 185 10.35 7.92 -3.80
CA LYS A 185 11.57 7.75 -3.02
C LYS A 185 11.43 8.34 -1.62
N GLU A 186 10.84 9.53 -1.51
CA GLU A 186 10.61 10.20 -0.23
C GLU A 186 9.69 9.40 0.70
N PHE A 187 8.54 8.92 0.19
CA PHE A 187 7.60 8.08 0.94
C PHE A 187 8.25 6.79 1.47
N LEU A 188 9.26 6.28 0.77
CA LEU A 188 9.96 5.04 1.11
C LEU A 188 11.28 5.25 1.86
N ASP A 189 11.72 6.50 2.09
CA ASP A 189 13.09 6.84 2.51
C ASP A 189 14.17 6.09 1.68
N TYR A 190 13.92 5.97 0.36
CA TYR A 190 14.79 5.21 -0.55
C TYR A 190 15.87 6.11 -1.13
N LYS A 191 17.13 5.82 -0.80
CA LYS A 191 18.29 6.70 -1.09
C LYS A 191 18.91 6.45 -2.46
N ASP A 192 18.86 5.22 -2.95
CA ASP A 192 19.48 4.87 -4.23
C ASP A 192 18.71 5.46 -5.42
N SER A 193 19.38 5.54 -6.56
CA SER A 193 18.72 5.96 -7.80
C SER A 193 17.69 4.92 -8.26
N ILE A 194 16.52 5.37 -8.69
CA ILE A 194 15.51 4.51 -9.32
C ILE A 194 15.38 4.85 -10.79
N GLY A 195 14.91 3.90 -11.60
CA GLY A 195 14.76 4.06 -13.04
C GLY A 195 13.31 3.95 -13.50
N PHE A 196 12.93 4.77 -14.48
CA PHE A 196 11.68 4.68 -15.20
C PHE A 196 11.89 3.98 -16.55
N VAL A 197 11.10 2.95 -16.83
CA VAL A 197 11.17 2.20 -18.09
C VAL A 197 9.81 2.27 -18.79
N VAL A 198 9.79 2.69 -20.06
CA VAL A 198 8.59 2.70 -20.89
C VAL A 198 8.17 1.27 -21.23
N HIS A 199 6.86 0.99 -21.21
CA HIS A 199 6.36 -0.37 -21.47
C HIS A 199 6.71 -0.87 -22.88
N GLU A 200 6.63 -0.01 -23.90
CA GLU A 200 7.08 -0.29 -25.27
C GLU A 200 8.53 -0.79 -25.31
N ASP A 201 9.44 -0.11 -24.62
CA ASP A 201 10.86 -0.47 -24.59
C ASP A 201 11.10 -1.80 -23.85
N ALA A 202 10.34 -2.04 -22.78
CA ALA A 202 10.37 -3.29 -22.03
C ALA A 202 9.96 -4.51 -22.88
N LYS A 203 9.02 -4.35 -23.81
CA LYS A 203 8.58 -5.43 -24.72
C LYS A 203 9.63 -5.75 -25.78
N ARG A 204 10.34 -4.74 -26.28
CA ARG A 204 11.27 -4.87 -27.40
C ARG A 204 12.66 -5.39 -27.01
N SER A 205 13.00 -5.39 -25.72
CA SER A 205 14.37 -5.64 -25.27
C SER A 205 14.58 -7.02 -24.62
N ASP A 206 15.27 -7.90 -25.35
CA ASP A 206 15.78 -9.18 -24.81
C ASP A 206 16.93 -8.99 -23.78
N LYS A 207 17.61 -7.84 -23.83
CA LYS A 207 18.79 -7.54 -22.97
C LYS A 207 18.49 -6.58 -21.82
N GLY A 208 17.21 -6.34 -21.54
CA GLY A 208 16.73 -5.37 -20.55
C GLY A 208 16.60 -3.98 -21.14
N ALA A 209 15.45 -3.34 -20.92
CA ALA A 209 15.18 -2.01 -21.44
C ALA A 209 15.99 -0.93 -20.68
N LYS A 210 16.37 0.12 -21.41
CA LYS A 210 17.07 1.27 -20.81
C LYS A 210 16.08 2.13 -20.02
N ASN A 211 16.58 2.76 -18.97
CA ASN A 211 15.81 3.76 -18.24
C ASN A 211 15.63 5.01 -19.12
N ARG A 212 14.39 5.46 -19.30
CA ARG A 212 14.02 6.73 -19.92
C ARG A 212 14.34 7.90 -18.99
N TYR A 213 14.06 7.74 -17.69
CA TYR A 213 14.34 8.72 -16.65
C TYR A 213 14.99 8.02 -15.44
N THR A 214 15.74 8.78 -14.64
CA THR A 214 16.38 8.33 -13.39
C THR A 214 16.28 9.45 -12.35
N VAL A 215 15.91 9.11 -11.11
CA VAL A 215 15.82 10.06 -9.96
C VAL A 215 16.39 9.46 -8.68
#